data_AF-A0A3N5L2H6-F1
#
_entry.id   AF-A0A3N5L2H6-F1
#
_cell.length_a   1.000
_cell.length_b   1.000
_cell.length_c   1.000
_cell.angle_alpha   90.00
_cell.angle_beta   90.00
_cell.angle_gamma   90.00
#
_symmetry.space_group_name_H-M   'P 1'
#
loop_
_entity.id
_entity.type
_entity.pdbx_description
1 polymer ?
#
loop_
_entity_poly.entity_id
_entity_poly.type
_entity_poly.pdbx_seq_one_letter_code
_entity_poly.pdbx_strand_id
1 'polypeptide(L)'
;MHIDTNLRDRYLITRRWFPIPQKVIKHPVQEQLNNDLYHHKYINYIIAAGRRSYKTERFGKRFLMSECLRNDNHYYYAGAPTRMQAKEILWKDLKSLVPKWAVKKIEETALKIYFRNGTELRVVGLKEFRRVQGNRCNGFLITEYQDCDPESYNESIEPMLNDTGGWCIKEGRPFGKNHFFDDFLKGKMRHKGWASYHWKSEDILTPGQIERAKENLSRIDYEREYEASFETGNQKPYYGFCELNNKRYELNENLPVIVTCDFNATVKPMSWVVGQRVNEYGADITYWVKSLSYQYTGTKAMCEVLDEDFLCKLSVYPKHLIFYGDYAGKKKTSNSDYSDWQIIENYFRNKCRIEFRLKPCNSVKDSIAATNGQLCNSMNQRRQFIDMENCKELVKDWEYCEWKENGKELSEKDDLRTHCCRAVDYYNDFEHSVKKNEGKQW
;
A
#
# COMPACT_ATOMS: atom_id res chain seq x y z
N MET A 1 -42.89 15.31 5.89
CA MET A 1 -43.16 14.19 4.97
C MET A 1 -42.51 12.96 5.60
N HIS A 2 -43.30 12.09 6.24
CA HIS A 2 -42.79 10.90 6.92
C HIS A 2 -42.10 9.99 5.90
N ILE A 3 -40.81 9.72 6.09
CA ILE A 3 -40.10 8.72 5.31
C ILE A 3 -40.39 7.38 5.98
N ASP A 4 -41.24 6.61 5.29
CA ASP A 4 -41.61 5.24 5.60
C ASP A 4 -40.36 4.35 5.69
N THR A 5 -40.20 3.65 6.82
CA THR A 5 -39.00 2.88 7.19
C THR A 5 -38.91 1.49 6.55
N ASN A 6 -39.75 1.20 5.54
CA ASN A 6 -39.86 -0.11 4.88
C ASN A 6 -39.41 -0.15 3.40
N LEU A 7 -38.40 0.63 3.01
CA LEU A 7 -37.82 0.57 1.66
C LEU A 7 -36.44 -0.08 1.67
N ARG A 8 -36.42 -1.41 1.86
CA ARG A 8 -35.26 -2.26 1.53
C ARG A 8 -35.20 -2.38 0.00
N ASP A 9 -34.18 -1.75 -0.59
CA ASP A 9 -33.80 -1.74 -2.00
C ASP A 9 -34.66 -0.93 -3.00
N ARG A 10 -34.09 0.21 -3.43
CA ARG A 10 -34.09 0.80 -4.80
C ARG A 10 -34.38 2.30 -4.81
N TYR A 11 -33.41 3.12 -4.43
CA TYR A 11 -32.98 4.26 -5.24
C TYR A 11 -31.50 4.51 -4.92
N LEU A 12 -30.62 4.09 -5.83
CA LEU A 12 -29.22 4.48 -5.78
C LEU A 12 -29.19 6.03 -5.88
N ILE A 13 -28.75 6.70 -4.82
CA ILE A 13 -28.80 8.17 -4.69
C ILE A 13 -28.08 8.85 -5.87
N THR A 14 -27.01 8.22 -6.34
CA THR A 14 -26.31 8.56 -7.59
C THR A 14 -25.89 7.30 -8.33
N ARG A 15 -25.40 7.43 -9.57
CA ARG A 15 -24.81 6.31 -10.33
C ARG A 15 -23.56 5.69 -9.67
N ARG A 16 -22.92 6.37 -8.71
CA ARG A 16 -21.78 5.84 -7.94
C ARG A 16 -22.23 4.93 -6.79
N TRP A 17 -23.47 5.07 -6.34
CA TRP A 17 -24.06 4.09 -5.44
C TRP A 17 -24.30 2.82 -6.25
N PHE A 18 -23.90 1.68 -5.69
CA PHE A 18 -24.17 0.36 -6.25
C PHE A 18 -24.77 -0.54 -5.17
N PRO A 19 -25.55 -1.57 -5.55
CA PRO A 19 -26.11 -2.52 -4.59
C PRO A 19 -25.00 -3.18 -3.77
N ILE A 20 -25.12 -3.13 -2.45
CA ILE A 20 -24.17 -3.83 -1.56
C ILE A 20 -24.53 -5.32 -1.61
N PRO A 21 -23.57 -6.25 -1.79
CA PRO A 21 -23.88 -7.67 -1.86
C PRO A 21 -24.60 -8.17 -0.60
N GLN A 22 -25.56 -9.09 -0.77
CA GLN A 22 -26.36 -9.59 0.35
C GLN A 22 -25.52 -10.22 1.46
N LYS A 23 -24.42 -10.90 1.10
CA LYS A 23 -23.45 -11.48 2.05
C LYS A 23 -22.85 -10.42 2.97
N VAL A 24 -22.55 -9.24 2.43
CA VAL A 24 -22.03 -8.08 3.18
C VAL A 24 -23.10 -7.50 4.10
N ILE A 25 -24.33 -7.34 3.59
CA ILE A 25 -25.46 -6.81 4.36
C ILE A 25 -25.75 -7.69 5.58
N LYS A 26 -25.80 -9.01 5.36
CA LYS A 26 -26.12 -10.03 6.39
C LYS A 26 -24.93 -10.42 7.28
N HIS A 27 -23.76 -9.79 7.11
CA HIS A 27 -22.60 -10.11 7.94
C HIS A 27 -22.85 -9.62 9.39
N PRO A 28 -22.84 -10.51 10.42
CA PRO A 28 -23.35 -10.17 11.76
C PRO A 28 -22.68 -8.94 12.39
N VAL A 29 -21.35 -8.85 12.31
CA VAL A 29 -20.61 -7.70 12.87
C VAL A 29 -20.91 -6.41 12.11
N GLN A 30 -21.15 -6.50 10.80
CA GLN A 30 -21.45 -5.33 9.98
C GLN A 30 -22.89 -4.85 10.21
N GLU A 31 -23.83 -5.78 10.42
CA GLU A 31 -25.19 -5.47 10.82
C GLU A 31 -25.22 -4.79 12.19
N GLN A 32 -24.48 -5.34 13.16
CA GLN A 32 -24.34 -4.72 14.48
C GLN A 32 -23.75 -3.32 14.40
N LEU A 33 -22.63 -3.14 13.67
CA LEU A 33 -22.01 -1.84 13.46
C LEU A 33 -22.99 -0.85 12.80
N ASN A 34 -23.74 -1.28 11.79
CA ASN A 34 -24.73 -0.45 11.13
C ASN A 34 -25.81 0.05 12.11
N ASN A 35 -26.29 -0.84 12.97
CA ASN A 35 -27.26 -0.49 14.01
C ASN A 35 -26.67 0.48 15.04
N ASP A 36 -25.48 0.19 15.56
CA ASP A 36 -24.82 1.01 16.56
C ASP A 36 -24.46 2.41 16.01
N LEU A 37 -24.11 2.52 14.71
CA LEU A 37 -23.91 3.79 14.02
C LEU A 37 -25.24 4.53 13.82
N TYR A 38 -26.28 3.88 13.33
CA TYR A 38 -27.58 4.53 13.08
C TYR A 38 -28.20 5.14 14.34
N HIS A 39 -27.93 4.54 15.50
CA HIS A 39 -28.40 5.02 16.80
C HIS A 39 -27.41 5.91 17.54
N HIS A 40 -26.27 6.28 16.93
CA HIS A 40 -25.19 7.08 17.56
C HIS A 40 -24.85 6.60 18.97
N LYS A 41 -24.78 5.27 19.16
CA LYS A 41 -24.64 4.63 20.48
C LYS A 41 -23.29 4.92 21.15
N TYR A 42 -22.27 5.23 20.36
CA TYR A 42 -20.90 5.47 20.81
C TYR A 42 -20.36 6.76 20.18
N ILE A 43 -19.32 7.31 20.79
CA ILE A 43 -18.58 8.45 20.22
C ILE A 43 -17.51 7.91 19.28
N ASN A 44 -16.78 6.86 19.68
CA ASN A 44 -15.66 6.29 18.93
C ASN A 44 -15.98 4.88 18.42
N TYR A 45 -15.93 4.71 17.11
CA TYR A 45 -16.11 3.44 16.41
C TYR A 45 -14.80 3.01 15.76
N ILE A 46 -14.20 1.94 16.29
CA ILE A 46 -12.90 1.43 15.85
C ILE A 46 -13.11 0.22 14.96
N ILE A 47 -12.73 0.31 13.69
CA ILE A 47 -13.00 -0.73 12.69
C ILE A 47 -11.67 -1.29 12.17
N ALA A 48 -11.26 -2.43 12.72
CA ALA A 48 -10.12 -3.20 12.23
C ALA A 48 -10.63 -4.33 11.34
N ALA A 49 -10.61 -4.15 10.03
CA ALA A 49 -11.14 -5.16 9.13
C ALA A 49 -10.30 -5.34 7.87
N GLY A 50 -10.44 -6.51 7.26
CA GLY A 50 -9.62 -6.90 6.12
C GLY A 50 -9.79 -5.99 4.88
N ARG A 51 -8.92 -6.15 3.89
CA ARG A 51 -8.95 -5.43 2.61
C ARG A 51 -10.19 -5.83 1.81
N ARG A 52 -10.75 -4.90 1.02
CA ARG A 52 -11.96 -5.12 0.20
C ARG A 52 -13.19 -5.64 0.97
N SER A 53 -13.22 -5.43 2.29
CA SER A 53 -14.26 -5.93 3.18
C SER A 53 -15.43 -4.96 3.39
N TYR A 54 -15.55 -3.93 2.52
CA TYR A 54 -16.56 -2.88 2.55
C TYR A 54 -16.49 -1.88 3.73
N LYS A 55 -15.48 -1.95 4.61
CA LYS A 55 -15.32 -1.01 5.73
C LYS A 55 -15.37 0.46 5.31
N THR A 56 -14.54 0.88 4.35
CA THR A 56 -14.45 2.27 3.89
C THR A 56 -15.63 2.67 3.00
N GLU A 57 -16.13 1.79 2.12
CA GLU A 57 -17.25 2.11 1.22
C GLU A 57 -18.57 2.23 1.99
N ARG A 58 -18.91 1.24 2.82
CA ARG A 58 -20.21 1.17 3.53
C ARG A 58 -20.24 2.09 4.74
N PHE A 59 -19.27 1.95 5.65
CA PHE A 59 -19.28 2.64 6.94
C PHE A 59 -18.49 3.94 6.95
N GLY A 60 -17.52 4.09 6.06
CA GLY A 60 -16.86 5.38 5.84
C GLY A 60 -17.71 6.29 4.95
N LYS A 61 -17.61 6.08 3.64
CA LYS A 61 -18.09 7.00 2.60
C LYS A 61 -19.62 7.14 2.56
N ARG A 62 -20.35 6.02 2.52
CA ARG A 62 -21.82 6.04 2.40
C ARG A 62 -22.52 6.47 3.67
N PHE A 63 -22.06 6.02 4.83
CA PHE A 63 -22.59 6.50 6.11
C PHE A 63 -22.37 8.00 6.27
N LEU A 64 -21.14 8.49 6.08
CA LEU A 64 -20.83 9.92 6.14
C LEU A 64 -21.67 10.74 5.16
N MET A 65 -21.87 10.26 3.93
CA MET A 65 -22.75 10.93 2.95
C MET A 65 -24.21 10.94 3.40
N SER A 66 -24.70 9.85 4.00
CA SER A 66 -26.07 9.77 4.51
C SER A 66 -26.29 10.77 5.66
N GLU A 67 -25.30 10.90 6.54
CA GLU A 67 -25.30 11.88 7.63
C GLU A 67 -25.32 13.32 7.11
N CYS A 68 -24.52 13.62 6.07
CA CYS A 68 -24.55 14.94 5.43
C CYS A 68 -25.92 15.31 4.83
N LEU A 69 -26.63 14.32 4.30
CA LEU A 69 -27.93 14.52 3.65
C LEU A 69 -29.11 14.58 4.62
N ARG A 70 -28.99 13.97 5.81
CA ARG A 70 -30.08 13.87 6.80
C ARG A 70 -30.07 14.98 7.84
N ASN A 71 -28.89 15.49 8.18
CA ASN A 71 -28.73 16.45 9.26
C ASN A 71 -28.41 17.83 8.69
N ASP A 72 -29.14 18.86 9.14
CA ASP A 72 -29.04 20.23 8.65
C ASP A 72 -28.04 21.03 9.47
N ASN A 73 -27.29 21.93 8.82
CA ASN A 73 -26.28 22.80 9.47
C ASN A 73 -25.20 22.05 10.27
N HIS A 74 -24.84 20.82 9.86
CA HIS A 74 -23.81 20.00 10.49
C HIS A 74 -22.46 20.13 9.78
N TYR A 75 -21.38 19.81 10.50
CA TYR A 75 -20.00 19.86 9.98
C TYR A 75 -19.37 18.47 10.05
N TYR A 76 -19.07 17.91 8.89
CA TYR A 76 -18.50 16.58 8.75
C TYR A 76 -17.11 16.61 8.12
N TYR A 77 -16.27 15.67 8.53
CA TYR A 77 -14.88 15.56 8.08
C TYR A 77 -14.55 14.15 7.64
N ALA A 78 -13.68 14.04 6.63
CA ALA A 78 -13.08 12.79 6.20
C ALA A 78 -11.55 12.99 6.04
N GLY A 79 -10.77 12.26 6.83
CA GLY A 79 -9.33 12.39 6.92
C GLY A 79 -8.59 11.12 6.53
N ALA A 80 -7.41 11.29 5.95
CA ALA A 80 -6.40 10.25 5.75
C ALA A 80 -5.03 10.79 6.21
N PRO A 81 -3.95 9.98 6.28
CA PRO A 81 -2.69 10.43 6.88
C PRO A 81 -2.12 11.71 6.26
N THR A 82 -2.17 11.83 4.92
CA THR A 82 -1.73 13.01 4.18
C THR A 82 -2.84 13.57 3.28
N ARG A 83 -2.76 14.86 2.93
CA ARG A 83 -3.72 15.50 2.01
C ARG A 83 -3.78 14.81 0.65
N MET A 84 -2.64 14.34 0.13
CA MET A 84 -2.59 13.61 -1.15
C MET A 84 -3.35 12.29 -1.07
N GLN A 85 -3.11 11.49 -0.04
CA GLN A 85 -3.84 10.23 0.19
C GLN A 85 -5.34 10.49 0.41
N ALA A 86 -5.71 11.52 1.18
CA ALA A 86 -7.10 11.86 1.42
C ALA A 86 -7.82 12.21 0.11
N LYS A 87 -7.15 12.96 -0.78
CA LYS A 87 -7.68 13.29 -2.11
C LYS A 87 -7.84 12.05 -2.99
N GLU A 88 -6.88 11.13 -2.97
CA GLU A 88 -6.91 9.89 -3.76
C GLU A 88 -8.01 8.92 -3.27
N ILE A 89 -8.08 8.69 -1.95
CA ILE A 89 -8.96 7.68 -1.34
C ILE A 89 -10.41 8.17 -1.25
N LEU A 90 -10.61 9.45 -0.89
CA LEU A 90 -11.91 9.96 -0.46
C LEU A 90 -12.51 10.97 -1.45
N TRP A 91 -11.74 11.97 -1.90
CA TRP A 91 -12.32 13.13 -2.58
C TRP A 91 -13.07 12.80 -3.87
N LYS A 92 -12.46 12.02 -4.77
CA LYS A 92 -13.09 11.64 -6.04
C LYS A 92 -14.41 10.87 -5.82
N ASP A 93 -14.41 9.97 -4.85
CA ASP A 93 -15.58 9.14 -4.54
C ASP A 93 -16.69 9.93 -3.84
N LEU A 94 -16.36 10.74 -2.83
CA LEU A 94 -17.36 11.54 -2.10
C LEU A 94 -18.09 12.52 -3.03
N LYS A 95 -17.37 13.18 -3.95
CA LYS A 95 -17.98 14.02 -5.01
C LYS A 95 -18.91 13.24 -5.94
N SER A 96 -18.61 11.97 -6.17
CA SER A 96 -19.42 11.11 -7.06
C SER A 96 -20.62 10.52 -6.32
N LEU A 97 -20.53 10.35 -5.00
CA LEU A 97 -21.58 9.85 -4.12
C LEU A 97 -22.62 10.91 -3.76
N VAL A 98 -22.24 12.20 -3.73
CA VAL A 98 -23.18 13.27 -3.42
C VAL A 98 -24.17 13.51 -4.57
N PRO A 99 -25.50 13.53 -4.31
CA PRO A 99 -26.46 13.84 -5.35
C PRO A 99 -26.45 15.32 -5.71
N LYS A 100 -26.53 15.62 -7.02
CA LYS A 100 -26.48 17.00 -7.55
C LYS A 100 -27.49 17.95 -6.92
N TRP A 101 -28.68 17.45 -6.57
CA TRP A 101 -29.74 18.26 -5.97
C TRP A 101 -29.41 18.74 -4.54
N ALA A 102 -28.53 18.04 -3.82
CA ALA A 102 -28.14 18.40 -2.46
C ALA A 102 -26.97 19.39 -2.42
N VAL A 103 -26.21 19.51 -3.51
CA VAL A 103 -25.02 20.35 -3.58
C VAL A 103 -25.39 21.83 -3.73
N LYS A 104 -24.80 22.67 -2.89
CA LYS A 104 -24.77 24.13 -3.02
C LYS A 104 -23.50 24.59 -3.74
N LYS A 105 -22.33 24.10 -3.31
CA LYS A 105 -21.02 24.46 -3.87
C LYS A 105 -20.01 23.33 -3.64
N ILE A 106 -19.09 23.11 -4.57
CA ILE A 106 -17.92 22.24 -4.38
C ILE A 106 -16.68 23.08 -4.57
N GLU A 107 -15.75 23.01 -3.62
CA GLU A 107 -14.44 23.68 -3.68
C GLU A 107 -13.34 22.64 -3.88
N GLU A 108 -12.83 22.56 -5.11
CA GLU A 108 -11.80 21.58 -5.50
C GLU A 108 -10.46 21.81 -4.81
N THR A 109 -10.06 23.07 -4.62
CA THR A 109 -8.77 23.40 -4.00
C THR A 109 -8.79 23.13 -2.51
N ALA A 110 -9.88 23.52 -1.83
CA ALA A 110 -10.05 23.33 -0.39
C ALA A 110 -10.48 21.90 -0.02
N LEU A 111 -11.01 21.13 -0.98
CA LEU A 111 -11.63 19.81 -0.80
C LEU A 111 -12.86 19.88 0.12
N LYS A 112 -13.79 20.78 -0.21
CA LYS A 112 -15.03 20.99 0.56
C LYS A 112 -16.28 20.84 -0.30
N ILE A 113 -17.33 20.23 0.26
CA ILE A 113 -18.67 20.19 -0.32
C ILE A 113 -19.60 20.93 0.63
N TYR A 114 -20.27 21.96 0.11
CA TYR A 114 -21.31 22.69 0.79
C TYR A 114 -22.66 22.16 0.31
N PHE A 115 -23.51 21.77 1.25
CA PHE A 115 -24.85 21.26 0.99
C PHE A 115 -25.89 22.38 1.09
N ARG A 116 -27.03 22.20 0.43
CA ARG A 116 -28.13 23.19 0.44
C ARG A 116 -28.82 23.32 1.80
N ASN A 117 -28.74 22.29 2.64
CA ASN A 117 -29.25 22.28 4.00
C ASN A 117 -28.29 22.90 5.04
N GLY A 118 -27.25 23.62 4.58
CA GLY A 118 -26.27 24.26 5.44
C GLY A 118 -25.15 23.35 5.94
N THR A 119 -25.22 22.05 5.67
CA THR A 119 -24.18 21.09 6.06
C THR A 119 -22.91 21.24 5.22
N GLU A 120 -21.76 20.98 5.81
CA GLU A 120 -20.45 20.99 5.16
C GLU A 120 -19.73 19.66 5.32
N LEU A 121 -19.13 19.16 4.23
CA LEU A 121 -18.21 18.02 4.26
C LEU A 121 -16.82 18.47 3.81
N ARG A 122 -15.80 18.22 4.63
CA ARG A 122 -14.40 18.62 4.38
C ARG A 122 -13.50 17.39 4.31
N VAL A 123 -12.64 17.31 3.29
CA VAL A 123 -11.60 16.28 3.19
C VAL A 123 -10.24 16.86 3.58
N VAL A 124 -9.57 16.21 4.53
CA VAL A 124 -8.36 16.74 5.18
C VAL A 124 -7.22 15.72 5.21
N GLY A 125 -5.98 16.21 5.18
CA GLY A 125 -4.80 15.43 5.54
C GLY A 125 -4.54 15.62 7.03
N LEU A 126 -4.43 14.54 7.80
CA LEU A 126 -4.32 14.64 9.25
C LEU A 126 -2.99 15.25 9.72
N LYS A 127 -1.91 15.06 8.95
CA LYS A 127 -0.62 15.70 9.21
C LYS A 127 -0.70 17.22 9.32
N GLU A 128 -1.47 17.87 8.45
CA GLU A 128 -1.67 19.33 8.48
C GLU A 128 -2.83 19.74 9.40
N PHE A 129 -3.82 18.86 9.58
CA PHE A 129 -5.04 19.14 10.34
C PHE A 129 -4.80 19.33 11.84
N ARG A 130 -3.70 18.81 12.41
CA ARG A 130 -3.34 19.00 13.84
C ARG A 130 -3.38 20.47 14.30
N ARG A 131 -3.11 21.40 13.39
CA ARG A 131 -3.04 22.84 13.70
C ARG A 131 -4.42 23.54 13.70
N VAL A 132 -5.49 22.79 13.42
CA VAL A 132 -6.85 23.32 13.31
C VAL A 132 -7.55 23.18 14.65
N GLN A 133 -7.91 24.30 15.26
CA GLN A 133 -8.67 24.35 16.52
C GLN A 133 -9.94 25.18 16.34
N GLY A 134 -10.96 24.93 17.20
CA GLY A 134 -12.16 25.77 17.31
C GLY A 134 -13.21 25.60 16.21
N ASN A 135 -13.07 24.62 15.31
CA ASN A 135 -14.11 24.29 14.34
C ASN A 135 -15.14 23.32 14.94
N ARG A 136 -16.42 23.48 14.62
CA ARG A 136 -17.43 22.48 14.95
C ARG A 136 -17.22 21.21 14.12
N CYS A 137 -17.45 20.04 14.74
CA CYS A 137 -17.40 18.74 14.07
C CYS A 137 -18.46 17.82 14.66
N ASN A 138 -19.45 17.43 13.86
CA ASN A 138 -20.51 16.50 14.25
C ASN A 138 -20.20 15.04 13.88
N GLY A 139 -19.24 14.83 12.99
CA GLY A 139 -18.82 13.48 12.61
C GLY A 139 -17.50 13.50 11.85
N PHE A 140 -16.61 12.54 12.18
CA PHE A 140 -15.29 12.43 11.57
C PHE A 140 -15.01 11.00 11.11
N LEU A 141 -14.65 10.82 9.84
CA LEU A 141 -14.08 9.57 9.33
C LEU A 141 -12.55 9.68 9.24
N ILE A 142 -11.82 8.79 9.89
CA ILE A 142 -10.37 8.64 9.74
C ILE A 142 -10.08 7.29 9.07
N THR A 143 -9.54 7.33 7.84
CA THR A 143 -9.12 6.15 7.07
C THR A 143 -7.61 5.92 7.19
N GLU A 144 -7.20 4.66 7.19
CA GLU A 144 -5.81 4.23 7.44
C GLU A 144 -5.29 4.76 8.79
N TYR A 145 -6.10 4.61 9.85
CA TYR A 145 -5.80 5.17 11.17
C TYR A 145 -4.46 4.70 11.76
N GLN A 146 -4.03 3.47 11.46
CA GLN A 146 -2.73 2.94 11.88
C GLN A 146 -1.54 3.76 11.34
N ASP A 147 -1.74 4.48 10.25
CA ASP A 147 -0.73 5.30 9.58
C ASP A 147 -0.81 6.79 9.96
N CYS A 148 -1.82 7.16 10.75
CA CYS A 148 -2.02 8.50 11.23
C CYS A 148 -1.27 8.71 12.54
N ASP A 149 -0.87 9.95 12.79
CA ASP A 149 -0.32 10.32 14.09
C ASP A 149 -1.47 10.45 15.12
N PRO A 150 -1.41 9.74 16.27
CA PRO A 150 -2.48 9.71 17.25
C PRO A 150 -2.84 11.09 17.82
N GLU A 151 -1.89 12.02 17.89
CA GLU A 151 -2.16 13.37 18.42
C GLU A 151 -3.08 14.19 17.52
N SER A 152 -3.20 13.84 16.24
CA SER A 152 -4.20 14.46 15.36
C SER A 152 -5.62 14.23 15.88
N TYR A 153 -5.87 13.08 16.51
CA TYR A 153 -7.15 12.80 17.16
C TYR A 153 -7.23 13.50 18.53
N ASN A 154 -6.23 13.29 19.40
CA ASN A 154 -6.26 13.78 20.78
C ASN A 154 -6.29 15.31 20.88
N GLU A 155 -5.47 16.02 20.10
CA GLU A 155 -5.29 17.47 20.23
C GLU A 155 -6.30 18.28 19.40
N SER A 156 -6.91 17.69 18.38
CA SER A 156 -7.77 18.42 17.43
C SER A 156 -9.16 17.82 17.29
N ILE A 157 -9.27 16.54 16.93
CA ILE A 157 -10.57 15.95 16.56
C ILE A 157 -11.44 15.72 17.79
N GLU A 158 -10.89 15.16 18.86
CA GLU A 158 -11.65 14.84 20.08
C GLU A 158 -12.26 16.10 20.74
N PRO A 159 -11.52 17.22 20.93
CA PRO A 159 -12.13 18.47 21.40
C PRO A 159 -13.28 18.95 20.51
N MET A 160 -13.11 18.92 19.18
CA MET A 160 -14.15 19.36 18.24
C MET A 160 -15.41 18.50 18.27
N LEU A 161 -15.28 17.20 18.59
CA LEU A 161 -16.41 16.29 18.75
C LEU A 161 -17.12 16.50 20.09
N ASN A 162 -16.37 16.75 21.17
CA ASN A 162 -16.92 17.02 22.50
C ASN A 162 -17.84 18.25 22.49
N ASP A 163 -17.50 19.28 21.73
CA ASP A 163 -18.31 20.50 21.58
C ASP A 163 -19.70 20.26 20.98
N THR A 164 -19.87 19.17 20.22
CA THR A 164 -21.13 18.88 19.50
C THR A 164 -21.80 17.57 19.92
N GLY A 165 -21.13 16.74 20.73
CA GLY A 165 -21.53 15.35 20.97
C GLY A 165 -21.42 14.48 19.71
N GLY A 166 -20.51 14.81 18.80
CA GLY A 166 -20.35 14.13 17.52
C GLY A 166 -19.70 12.74 17.63
N TRP A 167 -19.59 12.05 16.50
CA TRP A 167 -18.98 10.71 16.41
C TRP A 167 -17.67 10.68 15.59
N CYS A 168 -16.86 9.66 15.82
CA CYS A 168 -15.63 9.38 15.10
C CYS A 168 -15.58 7.92 14.66
N ILE A 169 -15.33 7.68 13.37
CA ILE A 169 -15.01 6.37 12.83
C ILE A 169 -13.51 6.33 12.55
N LYS A 170 -12.79 5.43 13.21
CA LYS A 170 -11.37 5.16 12.99
C LYS A 170 -11.24 3.79 12.35
N GLU A 171 -10.91 3.75 11.06
CA GLU A 171 -10.84 2.50 10.30
C GLU A 171 -9.48 2.29 9.64
N GLY A 172 -9.09 1.03 9.53
CA GLY A 172 -7.80 0.68 8.94
C GLY A 172 -7.54 -0.82 8.91
N ARG A 173 -6.31 -1.15 8.55
CA ARG A 173 -5.75 -2.50 8.72
C ARG A 173 -4.68 -2.41 9.81
N PRO A 174 -4.66 -3.34 10.77
CA PRO A 174 -3.64 -3.34 11.80
C PRO A 174 -2.21 -3.28 11.25
N PHE A 175 -1.34 -2.64 12.02
CA PHE A 175 0.09 -2.62 11.76
C PHE A 175 0.83 -2.85 13.08
N GLY A 176 0.79 -4.10 13.53
CA GLY A 176 1.25 -4.45 14.88
C GLY A 176 0.38 -3.82 15.97
N LYS A 177 0.91 -3.81 17.19
CA LYS A 177 0.24 -3.31 18.40
C LYS A 177 0.62 -1.84 18.67
N ASN A 178 0.10 -0.93 17.84
CA ASN A 178 0.30 0.52 17.94
C ASN A 178 -0.94 1.24 18.52
N HIS A 179 -1.02 2.57 18.40
CA HIS A 179 -2.16 3.36 18.90
C HIS A 179 -3.53 2.89 18.35
N PHE A 180 -3.58 2.32 17.14
CA PHE A 180 -4.82 1.73 16.61
C PHE A 180 -5.22 0.49 17.41
N PHE A 181 -4.26 -0.33 17.85
CA PHE A 181 -4.52 -1.46 18.73
C PHE A 181 -5.00 -1.00 20.11
N ASP A 182 -4.38 0.04 20.68
CA ASP A 182 -4.79 0.59 21.98
C ASP A 182 -6.25 1.07 21.95
N ASP A 183 -6.61 1.83 20.92
CA ASP A 183 -7.99 2.27 20.70
C ASP A 183 -8.94 1.11 20.43
N PHE A 184 -8.48 0.07 19.70
CA PHE A 184 -9.25 -1.14 19.50
C PHE A 184 -9.49 -1.91 20.80
N LEU A 185 -8.53 -1.92 21.73
CA LEU A 185 -8.73 -2.52 23.05
C LEU A 185 -9.74 -1.71 23.89
N LYS A 186 -9.71 -0.37 23.83
CA LYS A 186 -10.70 0.48 24.52
C LYS A 186 -12.12 0.12 24.10
N GLY A 187 -12.39 0.03 22.79
CA GLY A 187 -13.71 -0.32 22.29
C GLY A 187 -14.08 -1.79 22.51
N LYS A 188 -13.12 -2.72 22.49
CA LYS A 188 -13.35 -4.13 22.83
C LYS A 188 -13.74 -4.31 24.30
N MET A 189 -13.12 -3.56 25.20
CA MET A 189 -13.45 -3.52 26.63
C MET A 189 -14.71 -2.69 26.94
N ARG A 190 -15.38 -2.13 25.93
CA ARG A 190 -16.55 -1.25 26.06
C ARG A 190 -16.31 -0.08 27.01
N HIS A 191 -15.11 0.51 26.95
CA HIS A 191 -14.85 1.77 27.64
C HIS A 191 -15.91 2.81 27.22
N LYS A 192 -16.35 3.66 28.16
CA LYS A 192 -17.49 4.56 27.95
C LYS A 192 -17.33 5.38 26.67
N GLY A 193 -18.25 5.22 25.72
CA GLY A 193 -18.25 5.93 24.45
C GLY A 193 -17.42 5.27 23.34
N TRP A 194 -16.87 4.07 23.53
CA TRP A 194 -16.05 3.36 22.54
C TRP A 194 -16.64 1.99 22.18
N ALA A 195 -16.54 1.63 20.91
CA ALA A 195 -16.85 0.29 20.42
C ALA A 195 -15.90 -0.13 19.31
N SER A 196 -15.52 -1.42 19.31
CA SER A 196 -14.61 -1.99 18.32
C SER A 196 -15.26 -3.12 17.54
N TYR A 197 -14.95 -3.15 16.25
CA TYR A 197 -15.53 -4.09 15.29
C TYR A 197 -14.39 -4.68 14.45
N HIS A 198 -14.44 -6.00 14.28
CA HIS A 198 -13.46 -6.73 13.49
C HIS A 198 -14.14 -7.78 12.61
N TRP A 199 -13.65 -7.89 11.38
CA TRP A 199 -14.02 -8.97 10.47
C TRP A 199 -12.94 -9.17 9.41
N LYS A 200 -12.86 -10.40 8.90
CA LYS A 200 -11.88 -10.77 7.90
C LYS A 200 -12.45 -10.54 6.50
N SER A 201 -11.54 -10.52 5.53
CA SER A 201 -11.92 -10.43 4.12
C SER A 201 -12.57 -11.71 3.63
N GLU A 202 -12.21 -12.88 4.19
CA GLU A 202 -12.82 -14.17 3.85
C GLU A 202 -14.31 -14.24 4.18
N ASP A 203 -14.74 -13.51 5.21
CA ASP A 203 -16.15 -13.37 5.57
C ASP A 203 -16.95 -12.62 4.49
N ILE A 204 -16.27 -11.89 3.60
CA ILE A 204 -16.88 -10.96 2.64
C ILE A 204 -16.64 -11.36 1.19
N LEU A 205 -15.40 -11.70 0.84
CA LEU A 205 -14.96 -11.98 -0.51
C LEU A 205 -15.35 -13.41 -0.94
N THR A 206 -15.23 -13.66 -2.25
CA THR A 206 -15.42 -14.99 -2.83
C THR A 206 -14.19 -15.87 -2.60
N PRO A 207 -14.33 -17.21 -2.60
CA PRO A 207 -13.19 -18.13 -2.47
C PRO A 207 -12.07 -17.86 -3.47
N GLY A 208 -12.39 -17.62 -4.74
CA GLY A 208 -11.39 -17.33 -5.77
C GLY A 208 -10.66 -15.99 -5.57
N GLN A 209 -11.29 -14.99 -4.94
CA GLN A 209 -10.58 -13.76 -4.55
C GLN A 209 -9.61 -14.00 -3.38
N ILE A 210 -10.00 -14.86 -2.43
CA ILE A 210 -9.14 -15.24 -1.30
C ILE A 210 -7.96 -16.09 -1.78
N GLU A 211 -8.20 -17.03 -2.69
CA GLU A 211 -7.16 -17.86 -3.31
C GLU A 211 -6.12 -16.99 -4.01
N ARG A 212 -6.56 -16.09 -4.89
CA ARG A 212 -5.67 -15.10 -5.56
C ARG A 212 -4.91 -14.23 -4.57
N ALA A 213 -5.50 -13.86 -3.44
CA ALA A 213 -4.80 -13.11 -2.41
C ALA A 213 -3.68 -13.93 -1.79
N LYS A 214 -3.96 -15.20 -1.42
CA LYS A 214 -2.98 -16.13 -0.85
C LYS A 214 -1.84 -16.50 -1.82
N GLU A 215 -2.12 -16.54 -3.12
CA GLU A 215 -1.11 -16.78 -4.16
C GLU A 215 -0.09 -15.64 -4.29
N ASN A 216 -0.51 -14.40 -3.99
CA ASN A 216 0.30 -13.21 -4.24
C ASN A 216 0.94 -12.63 -2.96
N LEU A 217 0.32 -12.87 -1.80
CA LEU A 217 0.80 -12.39 -0.51
C LEU A 217 1.52 -13.49 0.23
N SER A 218 2.59 -13.14 0.93
CA SER A 218 3.14 -13.99 1.98
C SER A 218 2.12 -14.19 3.11
N ARG A 219 2.33 -15.21 3.95
CA ARG A 219 1.42 -15.53 5.06
C ARG A 219 1.20 -14.33 5.99
N ILE A 220 2.28 -13.67 6.42
CA ILE A 220 2.21 -12.53 7.33
C ILE A 220 1.48 -11.34 6.68
N ASP A 221 1.76 -11.06 5.40
CA ASP A 221 1.05 -9.99 4.69
C ASP A 221 -0.44 -10.34 4.50
N TYR A 222 -0.79 -11.61 4.26
CA TYR A 222 -2.19 -12.05 4.18
C TYR A 222 -2.90 -11.91 5.53
N GLU A 223 -2.29 -12.36 6.63
CA GLU A 223 -2.86 -12.21 7.98
C GLU A 223 -3.08 -10.73 8.33
N ARG A 224 -2.15 -9.85 7.94
CA ARG A 224 -2.29 -8.40 8.16
C ARG A 224 -3.37 -7.78 7.26
N GLU A 225 -3.30 -8.03 5.95
CA GLU A 225 -4.12 -7.33 4.96
C GLU A 225 -5.53 -7.91 4.86
N TYR A 226 -5.67 -9.23 4.93
CA TYR A 226 -6.94 -9.93 4.70
C TYR A 226 -7.60 -10.38 6.00
N GLU A 227 -6.84 -10.81 7.00
CA GLU A 227 -7.41 -11.18 8.31
C GLU A 227 -7.48 -10.02 9.30
N ALA A 228 -6.84 -8.89 8.97
CA ALA A 228 -6.72 -7.75 9.88
C ALA A 228 -6.21 -8.17 11.27
N SER A 229 -5.13 -8.96 11.29
CA SER A 229 -4.48 -9.43 12.50
C SER A 229 -3.54 -8.38 13.09
N PHE A 230 -3.61 -8.16 14.41
CA PHE A 230 -2.67 -7.31 15.15
C PHE A 230 -1.35 -8.03 15.51
N GLU A 231 -1.27 -9.36 15.30
CA GLU A 231 -0.11 -10.17 15.71
C GLU A 231 1.06 -10.16 14.71
N THR A 232 0.91 -9.45 13.57
CA THR A 232 1.93 -9.40 12.51
C THR A 232 3.03 -8.34 12.74
N GLY A 233 3.17 -7.82 13.96
CA GLY A 233 4.19 -6.81 14.30
C GLY A 233 5.60 -7.41 14.44
N ASN A 234 6.64 -6.58 14.31
CA ASN A 234 8.06 -6.89 14.58
C ASN A 234 8.76 -7.91 13.66
N GLN A 235 8.35 -8.02 12.40
CA GLN A 235 9.07 -8.88 11.44
C GLN A 235 10.21 -8.13 10.77
N LYS A 236 11.31 -8.84 10.49
CA LYS A 236 12.35 -8.36 9.58
C LYS A 236 11.73 -8.00 8.22
N PRO A 237 12.28 -7.05 7.44
CA PRO A 237 11.72 -6.68 6.15
C PRO A 237 11.49 -7.85 5.20
N TYR A 238 12.47 -8.76 5.08
CA TYR A 238 12.44 -9.88 4.13
C TYR A 238 12.22 -11.24 4.81
N TYR A 239 11.19 -11.33 5.65
CA TYR A 239 10.88 -12.55 6.40
C TYR A 239 10.50 -13.76 5.52
N GLY A 240 10.19 -13.58 4.24
CA GLY A 240 9.89 -14.69 3.32
C GLY A 240 11.13 -15.47 2.88
N PHE A 241 12.32 -14.88 3.01
CA PHE A 241 13.59 -15.47 2.60
C PHE A 241 14.06 -16.53 3.59
N CYS A 242 14.54 -17.67 3.08
CA CYS A 242 15.32 -18.64 3.83
C CYS A 242 16.22 -19.48 2.90
N GLU A 243 16.94 -20.45 3.46
CA GLU A 243 17.84 -21.37 2.73
C GLU A 243 17.15 -22.11 1.56
N LEU A 244 15.84 -22.35 1.63
CA LEU A 244 15.06 -22.97 0.56
C LEU A 244 14.96 -22.12 -0.71
N ASN A 245 15.33 -20.83 -0.64
CA ASN A 245 15.45 -19.97 -1.82
C ASN A 245 16.79 -20.16 -2.54
N ASN A 246 17.76 -20.92 -1.99
CA ASN A 246 19.04 -21.17 -2.66
C ASN A 246 18.85 -22.13 -3.84
N LYS A 247 19.09 -21.65 -5.06
CA LYS A 247 19.11 -22.48 -6.26
C LYS A 247 20.01 -21.86 -7.31
N ARG A 248 21.06 -22.60 -7.70
CA ARG A 248 21.88 -22.25 -8.87
C ARG A 248 21.07 -22.40 -10.15
N TYR A 249 21.26 -21.48 -11.07
CA TYR A 249 20.54 -21.43 -12.34
C TYR A 249 21.49 -20.97 -13.45
N GLU A 250 21.51 -21.71 -14.55
CA GLU A 250 22.23 -21.33 -15.76
C GLU A 250 21.29 -20.56 -16.68
N LEU A 251 21.73 -19.38 -17.13
CA LEU A 251 20.91 -18.50 -17.96
C LEU A 251 20.60 -19.16 -19.31
N ASN A 252 19.33 -19.16 -19.70
CA ASN A 252 18.90 -19.60 -21.01
C ASN A 252 19.16 -18.50 -22.05
N GLU A 253 19.97 -18.83 -23.06
CA GLU A 253 20.42 -17.92 -24.13
C GLU A 253 19.28 -17.36 -25.00
N ASN A 254 18.12 -18.03 -25.01
CA ASN A 254 16.95 -17.62 -25.79
C ASN A 254 15.99 -16.71 -25.02
N LEU A 255 16.21 -16.54 -23.71
CA LEU A 255 15.37 -15.72 -22.86
C LEU A 255 16.08 -14.40 -22.50
N PRO A 256 15.33 -13.31 -22.26
CA PRO A 256 15.92 -12.05 -21.84
C PRO A 256 16.66 -12.20 -20.50
N VAL A 257 17.74 -11.46 -20.34
CA VAL A 257 18.42 -11.31 -19.04
C VAL A 257 17.89 -10.06 -18.36
N ILE A 258 17.59 -10.19 -17.07
CA ILE A 258 17.07 -9.12 -16.22
C ILE A 258 18.23 -8.52 -15.45
N VAL A 259 18.28 -7.19 -15.42
CA VAL A 259 19.19 -6.43 -14.56
C VAL A 259 18.36 -5.46 -13.73
N THR A 260 18.46 -5.56 -12.41
CA THR A 260 17.82 -4.62 -11.50
C THR A 260 18.86 -3.67 -10.94
N CYS A 261 18.53 -2.39 -10.78
CA CYS A 261 19.48 -1.33 -10.46
C CYS A 261 18.99 -0.47 -9.29
N ASP A 262 19.86 -0.28 -8.30
CA ASP A 262 19.79 0.79 -7.31
C ASP A 262 21.01 1.72 -7.51
N PHE A 263 20.75 3.01 -7.77
CA PHE A 263 21.79 3.98 -8.14
C PHE A 263 22.28 4.75 -6.91
N ASN A 264 23.58 4.69 -6.66
CA ASN A 264 24.29 5.55 -5.71
C ASN A 264 25.70 5.83 -6.24
N ALA A 265 26.33 6.91 -5.83
CA ALA A 265 27.69 7.29 -6.28
C ALA A 265 28.61 7.72 -5.14
N THR A 266 28.27 7.37 -3.89
CA THR A 266 28.93 7.87 -2.69
C THR A 266 29.42 6.69 -1.83
N VAL A 267 29.41 6.87 -0.51
CA VAL A 267 29.66 5.81 0.49
C VAL A 267 28.62 4.70 0.39
N LYS A 268 27.41 5.00 -0.10
CA LYS A 268 26.37 4.00 -0.36
C LYS A 268 26.66 3.32 -1.70
N PRO A 269 26.65 1.98 -1.78
CA PRO A 269 27.00 1.27 -3.00
C PRO A 269 25.95 1.42 -4.11
N MET A 270 26.42 1.49 -5.36
CA MET A 270 25.59 1.18 -6.52
C MET A 270 25.42 -0.33 -6.58
N SER A 271 24.18 -0.80 -6.58
CA SER A 271 23.88 -2.24 -6.48
C SER A 271 23.02 -2.71 -7.63
N TRP A 272 23.55 -3.63 -8.43
CA TRP A 272 22.85 -4.27 -9.53
C TRP A 272 22.71 -5.77 -9.29
N VAL A 273 21.54 -6.34 -9.61
CA VAL A 273 21.30 -7.78 -9.50
C VAL A 273 20.88 -8.32 -10.85
N VAL A 274 21.58 -9.36 -11.30
CA VAL A 274 21.37 -10.00 -12.60
C VAL A 274 20.63 -11.32 -12.39
N GLY A 275 19.65 -11.57 -13.26
CA GLY A 275 18.82 -12.76 -13.18
C GLY A 275 18.07 -13.03 -14.47
N GLN A 276 17.15 -13.97 -14.41
CA GLN A 276 16.26 -14.30 -15.52
C GLN A 276 14.91 -14.78 -14.99
N ARG A 277 13.85 -14.37 -15.67
CA ARG A 277 12.48 -14.83 -15.42
C ARG A 277 12.15 -15.92 -16.44
N VAL A 278 11.64 -17.03 -15.94
CA VAL A 278 11.24 -18.19 -16.73
C VAL A 278 9.82 -18.59 -16.38
N ASN A 279 9.14 -19.27 -17.31
CA ASN A 279 7.89 -19.94 -17.01
C ASN A 279 8.18 -21.44 -16.84
N GLU A 280 8.04 -21.94 -15.62
CA GLU A 280 8.20 -23.36 -15.29
C GLU A 280 6.87 -23.89 -14.78
N TYR A 281 6.35 -24.95 -15.42
CA TYR A 281 5.10 -25.62 -15.02
C TYR A 281 3.89 -24.67 -14.89
N GLY A 282 3.82 -23.63 -15.74
CA GLY A 282 2.76 -22.64 -15.71
C GLY A 282 2.90 -21.56 -14.64
N ALA A 283 4.01 -21.55 -13.90
CA ALA A 283 4.34 -20.51 -12.93
C ALA A 283 5.50 -19.64 -13.43
N ASP A 284 5.40 -18.33 -13.22
CA ASP A 284 6.52 -17.42 -13.45
C ASP A 284 7.48 -17.50 -12.26
N ILE A 285 8.72 -17.90 -12.55
CA ILE A 285 9.81 -18.05 -11.59
C ILE A 285 10.95 -17.11 -11.96
N THR A 286 11.55 -16.46 -10.97
CA THR A 286 12.71 -15.59 -11.13
C THR A 286 13.93 -16.19 -10.45
N TYR A 287 15.05 -16.26 -11.16
CA TYR A 287 16.34 -16.69 -10.63
C TYR A 287 17.32 -15.51 -10.63
N TRP A 288 17.89 -15.19 -9.48
CA TRP A 288 18.99 -14.25 -9.34
C TRP A 288 20.32 -14.99 -9.32
N VAL A 289 21.20 -14.66 -10.25
CA VAL A 289 22.45 -15.42 -10.49
C VAL A 289 23.70 -14.65 -10.14
N LYS A 290 23.65 -13.31 -10.09
CA LYS A 290 24.80 -12.47 -9.75
C LYS A 290 24.37 -11.18 -9.06
N SER A 291 25.01 -10.82 -7.94
CA SER A 291 24.93 -9.46 -7.38
C SER A 291 26.23 -8.70 -7.61
N LEU A 292 26.13 -7.45 -8.04
CA LEU A 292 27.22 -6.50 -8.26
C LEU A 292 26.97 -5.28 -7.35
N SER A 293 27.81 -5.06 -6.34
CA SER A 293 27.61 -3.98 -5.36
C SER A 293 28.93 -3.31 -5.03
N TYR A 294 29.07 -2.03 -5.37
CA TYR A 294 30.34 -1.30 -5.26
C TYR A 294 30.11 0.14 -4.79
N GLN A 295 30.93 0.59 -3.83
CA GLN A 295 30.96 1.99 -3.35
C GLN A 295 31.78 2.86 -4.29
N TYR A 296 31.54 4.18 -4.26
CA TYR A 296 32.30 5.18 -5.04
C TYR A 296 32.42 4.86 -6.54
N THR A 297 31.39 4.25 -7.10
CA THR A 297 31.31 3.89 -8.53
C THR A 297 30.30 4.76 -9.26
N GLY A 298 30.48 4.89 -10.57
CA GLY A 298 29.54 5.57 -11.46
C GLY A 298 28.84 4.59 -12.39
N THR A 299 27.72 5.00 -12.97
CA THR A 299 26.88 4.15 -13.82
C THR A 299 27.62 3.58 -15.03
N LYS A 300 28.55 4.33 -15.63
CA LYS A 300 29.38 3.84 -16.74
C LYS A 300 30.31 2.69 -16.29
N ALA A 301 30.99 2.86 -15.16
CA ALA A 301 31.85 1.81 -14.61
C ALA A 301 31.04 0.56 -14.23
N MET A 302 29.82 0.73 -13.71
CA MET A 302 28.92 -0.40 -13.47
C MET A 302 28.47 -1.10 -14.76
N CYS A 303 28.29 -0.37 -15.86
CA CYS A 303 28.06 -0.99 -17.17
C CYS A 303 29.26 -1.83 -17.61
N GLU A 304 30.48 -1.32 -17.44
CA GLU A 304 31.72 -2.02 -17.78
C GLU A 304 31.88 -3.29 -16.92
N VAL A 305 31.67 -3.20 -15.61
CA VAL A 305 31.70 -4.36 -14.70
C VAL A 305 30.62 -5.38 -15.09
N LEU A 306 29.37 -4.97 -15.31
CA LEU A 306 28.32 -5.89 -15.76
C LEU A 306 28.72 -6.61 -17.06
N ASP A 307 29.24 -5.86 -18.01
CA ASP A 307 29.54 -6.38 -19.34
C ASP A 307 30.76 -7.29 -19.34
N GLU A 308 31.90 -6.78 -18.89
CA GLU A 308 33.19 -7.46 -18.94
C GLU A 308 33.28 -8.58 -17.92
N ASP A 309 32.79 -8.36 -16.69
CA ASP A 309 32.93 -9.34 -15.62
C ASP A 309 31.85 -10.42 -15.59
N PHE A 310 30.74 -10.22 -16.31
CA PHE A 310 29.64 -11.17 -16.34
C PHE A 310 29.16 -11.50 -17.75
N LEU A 311 28.62 -10.54 -18.51
CA LEU A 311 27.93 -10.83 -19.78
C LEU A 311 28.85 -11.43 -20.85
N CYS A 312 30.07 -10.91 -21.00
CA CYS A 312 31.09 -11.42 -21.94
C CYS A 312 31.64 -12.79 -21.54
N LYS A 313 31.45 -13.22 -20.29
CA LYS A 313 31.89 -14.54 -19.79
C LYS A 313 30.80 -15.61 -19.93
N LEU A 314 29.59 -15.25 -20.36
CA LEU A 314 28.55 -16.21 -20.71
C LEU A 314 28.90 -16.95 -22.00
N SER A 315 28.37 -18.17 -22.18
CA SER A 315 28.54 -18.95 -23.42
C SER A 315 28.09 -18.18 -24.66
N VAL A 316 26.99 -17.43 -24.52
CA VAL A 316 26.43 -16.57 -25.55
C VAL A 316 26.06 -15.23 -24.93
N TYR A 317 26.49 -14.15 -25.59
CA TYR A 317 26.14 -12.79 -25.18
C TYR A 317 24.61 -12.59 -25.29
N PRO A 318 23.92 -12.07 -24.26
CA PRO A 318 22.47 -11.95 -24.28
C PRO A 318 21.95 -11.07 -25.42
N LYS A 319 20.95 -11.57 -26.14
CA LYS A 319 20.32 -10.83 -27.24
C LYS A 319 19.40 -9.70 -26.74
N HIS A 320 18.91 -9.81 -25.50
CA HIS A 320 17.95 -8.88 -24.91
C HIS A 320 18.23 -8.69 -23.42
N LEU A 321 18.45 -7.44 -23.01
CA LEU A 321 18.54 -7.02 -21.61
C LEU A 321 17.30 -6.21 -21.21
N ILE A 322 16.72 -6.54 -20.06
CA ILE A 322 15.59 -5.81 -19.47
C ILE A 322 16.05 -5.21 -18.14
N PHE A 323 16.03 -3.88 -18.07
CA PHE A 323 16.45 -3.12 -16.91
C PHE A 323 15.27 -2.66 -16.06
N TYR A 324 15.40 -2.82 -14.75
CA TYR A 324 14.49 -2.31 -13.72
C TYR A 324 15.28 -1.48 -12.73
N GLY A 325 14.66 -0.51 -12.07
CA GLY A 325 15.32 0.26 -11.04
C GLY A 325 14.56 1.51 -10.65
N ASP A 326 15.22 2.36 -9.86
CA ASP A 326 14.60 3.60 -9.40
C ASP A 326 14.24 4.54 -10.57
N TYR A 327 13.00 5.02 -10.55
CA TYR A 327 12.48 6.03 -11.46
C TYR A 327 13.22 7.37 -11.32
N ALA A 328 13.74 7.70 -10.14
CA ALA A 328 14.46 8.96 -9.89
C ALA A 328 15.76 9.06 -10.70
N GLY A 329 16.36 7.94 -11.12
CA GLY A 329 17.52 7.89 -12.01
C GLY A 329 17.28 8.47 -13.42
N LYS A 330 16.05 8.95 -13.72
CA LYS A 330 15.75 9.76 -14.92
C LYS A 330 16.20 11.22 -14.79
N LYS A 331 16.40 11.72 -13.57
CA LYS A 331 16.87 13.09 -13.36
C LYS A 331 18.37 13.15 -13.66
N LYS A 332 18.83 14.25 -14.23
CA LYS A 332 20.27 14.53 -14.30
C LYS A 332 20.82 14.63 -12.89
N THR A 333 21.84 13.85 -12.55
CA THR A 333 22.59 14.02 -11.32
C THR A 333 23.59 15.17 -11.51
N SER A 334 23.95 15.85 -10.43
CA SER A 334 24.65 17.15 -10.45
C SER A 334 26.06 17.15 -11.08
N ASN A 335 26.58 16.00 -11.50
CA ASN A 335 27.92 15.85 -12.10
C ASN A 335 27.92 15.17 -13.50
N SER A 336 26.77 14.91 -14.12
CA SER A 336 26.70 14.33 -15.48
C SER A 336 25.67 15.04 -16.38
N ASP A 337 26.01 15.21 -17.66
CA ASP A 337 25.09 15.77 -18.66
C ASP A 337 23.90 14.85 -18.96
N TYR A 338 24.03 13.56 -18.63
CA TYR A 338 23.09 12.47 -18.88
C TYR A 338 22.59 11.85 -17.58
N SER A 339 21.33 11.40 -17.60
CA SER A 339 20.76 10.55 -16.53
C SER A 339 21.38 9.14 -16.54
N ASP A 340 21.29 8.42 -15.43
CA ASP A 340 21.86 7.06 -15.31
C ASP A 340 21.28 6.11 -16.36
N TRP A 341 19.98 6.20 -16.63
CA TRP A 341 19.33 5.41 -17.67
C TRP A 341 19.86 5.71 -19.08
N GLN A 342 20.18 6.97 -19.38
CA GLN A 342 20.79 7.34 -20.66
C GLN A 342 22.22 6.81 -20.80
N ILE A 343 22.97 6.74 -19.70
CA ILE A 343 24.31 6.13 -19.70
C ILE A 343 24.22 4.64 -20.04
N ILE A 344 23.29 3.91 -19.40
CA ILE A 344 23.02 2.49 -19.68
C ILE A 344 22.61 2.29 -21.14
N GLU A 345 21.65 3.09 -21.62
CA GLU A 345 21.18 3.03 -23.01
C GLU A 345 22.33 3.23 -24.00
N ASN A 346 23.13 4.27 -23.82
CA ASN A 346 24.25 4.57 -24.70
C ASN A 346 25.33 3.47 -24.70
N TYR A 347 25.55 2.82 -23.56
CA TYR A 347 26.55 1.75 -23.44
C TYR A 347 26.11 0.47 -24.17
N PHE A 348 24.85 0.04 -23.98
CA PHE A 348 24.37 -1.26 -24.47
C PHE A 348 23.65 -1.22 -25.83
N ARG A 349 23.22 -0.06 -26.34
CA ARG A 349 22.42 0.05 -27.58
C ARG A 349 23.00 -0.62 -28.82
N ASN A 350 24.33 -0.72 -28.92
CA ASN A 350 25.02 -1.34 -30.05
C ASN A 350 25.42 -2.80 -29.80
N LYS A 351 25.18 -3.33 -28.59
CA LYS A 351 25.58 -4.68 -28.16
C LYS A 351 24.39 -5.64 -28.17
N CYS A 352 23.22 -5.19 -27.74
CA CYS A 352 22.01 -6.01 -27.68
C CYS A 352 20.75 -5.15 -27.69
N ARG A 353 19.59 -5.79 -27.79
CA ARG A 353 18.31 -5.12 -27.55
C ARG A 353 18.22 -4.76 -26.06
N ILE A 354 17.76 -3.55 -25.77
CA ILE A 354 17.52 -3.07 -24.40
C ILE A 354 16.05 -2.68 -24.21
N GLU A 355 15.53 -2.93 -23.01
CA GLU A 355 14.19 -2.54 -22.58
C GLU A 355 14.25 -1.99 -21.14
N PHE A 356 13.61 -0.84 -20.88
CA PHE A 356 13.53 -0.26 -19.55
C PHE A 356 12.11 -0.38 -18.98
N ARG A 357 11.97 -1.02 -17.83
CA ARG A 357 10.69 -1.18 -17.11
C ARG A 357 10.69 -0.41 -15.80
N LEU A 358 10.36 0.87 -15.91
CA LEU A 358 10.48 1.82 -14.80
C LEU A 358 9.13 2.27 -14.28
N LYS A 359 8.95 2.23 -12.96
CA LYS A 359 7.73 2.66 -12.27
C LYS A 359 8.13 3.44 -11.00
N PRO A 360 7.49 4.57 -10.69
CA PRO A 360 7.68 5.24 -9.41
C PRO A 360 7.34 4.32 -8.23
N CYS A 361 8.28 4.16 -7.30
CA CYS A 361 8.05 3.41 -6.07
C CYS A 361 7.35 4.31 -5.04
N ASN A 362 6.03 4.15 -4.91
CA ASN A 362 5.22 4.98 -4.01
C ASN A 362 5.31 4.51 -2.54
N SER A 363 5.75 3.27 -2.29
CA SER A 363 5.79 2.67 -0.95
C SER A 363 6.83 1.57 -0.89
N VAL A 364 7.91 1.81 -0.12
CA VAL A 364 8.97 0.82 0.13
C VAL A 364 8.37 -0.44 0.75
N LYS A 365 7.49 -0.27 1.75
CA LYS A 365 6.75 -1.36 2.38
C LYS A 365 5.98 -2.23 1.38
N ASP A 366 5.26 -1.62 0.44
CA ASP A 366 4.46 -2.39 -0.54
C ASP A 366 5.36 -3.14 -1.53
N SER A 367 6.50 -2.55 -1.91
CA SER A 367 7.48 -3.24 -2.77
C SER A 367 8.15 -4.43 -2.07
N ILE A 368 8.46 -4.31 -0.78
CA ILE A 368 9.00 -5.41 0.03
C ILE A 368 7.95 -6.49 0.24
N ALA A 369 6.67 -6.13 0.40
CA ALA A 369 5.56 -7.09 0.44
C ALA A 369 5.45 -7.89 -0.88
N ALA A 370 5.64 -7.23 -2.04
CA ALA A 370 5.70 -7.92 -3.33
C ALA A 370 6.88 -8.90 -3.39
N THR A 371 8.06 -8.50 -2.91
CA THR A 371 9.24 -9.38 -2.79
C THR A 371 8.96 -10.57 -1.87
N ASN A 372 8.40 -10.36 -0.68
CA ASN A 372 8.05 -11.46 0.23
C ASN A 372 7.04 -12.44 -0.38
N GLY A 373 6.07 -11.94 -1.16
CA GLY A 373 5.12 -12.78 -1.90
C GLY A 373 5.80 -13.71 -2.92
N GLN A 374 6.89 -13.27 -3.56
CA GLN A 374 7.67 -14.12 -4.46
C GLN A 374 8.65 -15.03 -3.71
N LEU A 375 9.24 -14.56 -2.61
CA LEU A 375 10.13 -15.36 -1.76
C LEU A 375 9.40 -16.56 -1.13
N CYS A 376 8.19 -16.35 -0.61
CA CYS A 376 7.28 -17.39 -0.14
C CYS A 376 5.86 -16.83 0.05
N ASN A 377 4.90 -17.30 -0.76
CA ASN A 377 3.51 -16.88 -0.63
C ASN A 377 2.76 -17.63 0.49
N SER A 378 1.50 -17.29 0.73
CA SER A 378 0.65 -17.89 1.79
C SER A 378 0.29 -19.35 1.51
N MET A 379 0.55 -19.83 0.29
CA MET A 379 0.42 -21.24 -0.10
C MET A 379 1.75 -22.00 0.02
N ASN A 380 2.78 -21.40 0.65
CA ASN A 380 4.13 -21.95 0.78
C ASN A 380 4.83 -22.21 -0.57
N GLN A 381 4.44 -21.51 -1.63
CA GLN A 381 5.10 -21.59 -2.93
C GLN A 381 6.19 -20.52 -3.01
N ARG A 382 7.37 -20.91 -3.52
CA ARG A 382 8.49 -20.02 -3.80
C ARG A 382 8.62 -19.81 -5.29
N ARG A 383 8.67 -18.55 -5.70
CA ARG A 383 8.76 -18.11 -7.10
C ARG A 383 9.99 -17.26 -7.37
N GLN A 384 10.79 -17.00 -6.34
CA GLN A 384 12.04 -16.27 -6.44
C GLN A 384 13.15 -17.06 -5.76
N PHE A 385 14.19 -17.36 -6.54
CA PHE A 385 15.36 -18.10 -6.11
C PHE A 385 16.63 -17.29 -6.36
N ILE A 386 17.69 -17.66 -5.65
CA ILE A 386 18.97 -16.95 -5.65
C ILE A 386 20.12 -17.95 -5.61
N ASP A 387 21.19 -17.65 -6.35
CA ASP A 387 22.49 -18.28 -6.11
C ASP A 387 23.17 -17.56 -4.94
N MET A 388 23.11 -18.15 -3.74
CA MET A 388 23.63 -17.52 -2.52
C MET A 388 25.16 -17.30 -2.56
N GLU A 389 25.89 -18.05 -3.37
CA GLU A 389 27.34 -17.91 -3.47
C GLU A 389 27.74 -16.73 -4.35
N ASN A 390 27.01 -16.52 -5.44
CA ASN A 390 27.25 -15.42 -6.37
C ASN A 390 26.50 -14.13 -6.02
N CYS A 391 25.51 -14.21 -5.12
CA CYS A 391 24.65 -13.08 -4.72
C CYS A 391 24.79 -12.70 -3.23
N LYS A 392 26.01 -12.77 -2.68
CA LYS A 392 26.26 -12.59 -1.24
C LYS A 392 25.71 -11.28 -0.67
N GLU A 393 25.82 -10.17 -1.38
CA GLU A 393 25.35 -8.87 -0.87
C GLU A 393 23.81 -8.79 -0.84
N LEU A 394 23.13 -9.42 -1.81
CA LEU A 394 21.67 -9.54 -1.77
C LEU A 394 21.19 -10.45 -0.62
N VAL A 395 21.89 -11.56 -0.36
CA VAL A 395 21.60 -12.43 0.79
C VAL A 395 21.74 -11.66 2.10
N LYS A 396 22.86 -10.95 2.29
CA LYS A 396 23.06 -10.11 3.49
C LYS A 396 21.99 -9.05 3.64
N ASP A 397 21.56 -8.41 2.55
CA ASP A 397 20.45 -7.47 2.59
C ASP A 397 19.15 -8.12 3.07
N TRP A 398 18.78 -9.29 2.55
CA TRP A 398 17.58 -10.00 2.98
C TRP A 398 17.65 -10.48 4.44
N GLU A 399 18.84 -10.85 4.93
CA GLU A 399 19.00 -11.33 6.31
C GLU A 399 19.11 -10.22 7.36
N TYR A 400 19.78 -9.11 7.02
CA TYR A 400 20.24 -8.11 7.99
C TYR A 400 19.55 -6.74 7.88
N CYS A 401 18.79 -6.47 6.80
CA CYS A 401 18.02 -5.23 6.77
C CYS A 401 17.02 -5.17 7.93
N GLU A 402 16.81 -3.96 8.44
CA GLU A 402 15.86 -3.67 9.52
C GLU A 402 14.90 -2.57 9.08
N TRP A 403 13.73 -2.51 9.68
CA TRP A 403 12.84 -1.35 9.53
C TRP A 403 13.33 -0.18 10.40
N LYS A 404 13.11 1.06 9.95
CA LYS A 404 13.09 2.22 10.86
C LYS A 404 11.95 2.05 11.87
N GLU A 405 11.97 2.82 12.95
CA GLU A 405 10.92 2.81 13.99
C GLU A 405 9.51 3.02 13.42
N ASN A 406 9.39 3.73 12.29
CA ASN A 406 8.12 3.94 11.61
C ASN A 406 7.54 2.69 10.90
N GLY A 407 8.32 1.62 10.74
CA GLY A 407 7.91 0.38 10.08
C GLY A 407 7.61 0.50 8.58
N LYS A 408 8.01 1.60 7.93
CA LYS A 408 7.67 1.92 6.53
C LYS A 408 8.88 2.04 5.62
N GLU A 409 10.02 2.43 6.19
CA GLU A 409 11.28 2.62 5.51
C GLU A 409 12.35 1.68 6.11
N LEU A 410 13.35 1.32 5.31
CA LEU A 410 14.49 0.54 5.79
C LEU A 410 15.44 1.42 6.59
N SER A 411 16.03 0.85 7.64
CA SER A 411 17.06 1.47 8.47
C SER A 411 18.31 1.77 7.65
N GLU A 412 18.86 2.98 7.81
CA GLU A 412 20.07 3.44 7.12
C GLU A 412 21.29 3.42 8.07
N LYS A 413 21.29 2.53 9.07
CA LYS A 413 22.39 2.42 10.04
C LYS A 413 23.66 1.80 9.44
N ASP A 414 23.52 0.94 8.44
CA ASP A 414 24.63 0.32 7.71
C ASP A 414 24.57 0.80 6.26
N ASP A 415 25.52 1.65 5.86
CA ASP A 415 25.62 2.22 4.52
C ASP A 415 25.85 1.16 3.42
N LEU A 416 26.23 -0.07 3.79
CA LEU A 416 26.39 -1.18 2.85
C LEU A 416 25.10 -1.98 2.62
N ARG A 417 24.04 -1.72 3.38
CA ARG A 417 22.77 -2.46 3.30
C ARG A 417 21.71 -1.65 2.60
N THR A 418 20.62 -2.33 2.26
CA THR A 418 19.42 -1.75 1.64
C THR A 418 19.55 -1.45 0.16
N HIS A 419 20.54 -1.99 -0.55
CA HIS A 419 20.82 -1.58 -1.94
C HIS A 419 20.49 -2.66 -2.96
N CYS A 420 21.07 -3.86 -2.79
CA CYS A 420 20.76 -4.99 -3.64
C CYS A 420 19.29 -5.41 -3.50
N CYS A 421 18.76 -5.41 -2.27
CA CYS A 421 17.36 -5.75 -2.05
C CYS A 421 16.41 -4.69 -2.64
N ARG A 422 16.75 -3.40 -2.58
CA ARG A 422 15.95 -2.33 -3.18
C ARG A 422 15.92 -2.43 -4.70
N ALA A 423 17.04 -2.77 -5.34
CA ALA A 423 17.08 -3.07 -6.77
C ALA A 423 16.04 -4.15 -7.14
N VAL A 424 16.02 -5.26 -6.41
CA VAL A 424 15.07 -6.37 -6.61
C VAL A 424 13.62 -5.98 -6.26
N ASP A 425 13.41 -5.15 -5.24
CA ASP A 425 12.08 -4.65 -4.88
C ASP A 425 11.44 -3.83 -6.01
N TYR A 426 12.23 -3.04 -6.75
CA TYR A 426 11.70 -2.30 -7.91
C TYR A 426 11.19 -3.25 -9.00
N TYR A 427 11.90 -4.36 -9.23
CA TYR A 427 11.45 -5.42 -10.13
C TYR A 427 10.13 -6.04 -9.66
N ASN A 428 10.07 -6.46 -8.39
CA ASN A 428 8.88 -7.09 -7.83
C ASN A 428 7.68 -6.15 -7.74
N ASP A 429 7.87 -4.86 -7.44
CA ASP A 429 6.77 -3.89 -7.50
C ASP A 429 6.34 -3.54 -8.94
N PHE A 430 7.20 -3.74 -9.94
CA PHE A 430 6.81 -3.57 -11.33
C PHE A 430 5.97 -4.75 -11.82
N GLU A 431 6.49 -5.97 -11.67
CA GLU A 431 5.99 -7.23 -12.25
C GLU A 431 4.94 -7.92 -11.38
N HIS A 432 5.08 -7.83 -10.06
CA HIS A 432 4.32 -8.61 -9.07
C HIS A 432 3.62 -7.71 -8.03
N SER A 433 3.35 -6.45 -8.37
CA SER A 433 2.79 -5.46 -7.44
C SER A 433 1.52 -5.96 -6.76
N VAL A 434 1.52 -5.89 -5.43
CA VAL A 434 0.36 -6.24 -4.58
C VAL A 434 -0.87 -5.39 -4.92
N LYS A 435 -0.70 -4.19 -5.49
CA LYS A 435 -1.80 -3.26 -5.85
C LYS A 435 -2.30 -3.36 -7.30
N LYS A 436 -1.50 -3.84 -8.27
CA LYS A 436 -1.87 -3.78 -9.71
C LYS A 436 -2.93 -4.81 -10.12
N ASN A 437 -3.06 -5.92 -9.40
CA ASN A 437 -4.09 -6.93 -9.70
C ASN A 437 -5.52 -6.48 -9.32
N GLU A 438 -5.70 -5.25 -8.85
CA GLU A 438 -6.93 -4.80 -8.19
C GLU A 438 -7.80 -3.83 -9.01
N GLY A 439 -7.43 -3.54 -10.28
CA GLY A 439 -8.07 -2.51 -11.10
C GLY A 439 -9.02 -3.00 -12.21
N LYS A 440 -9.18 -4.31 -12.44
CA LYS A 440 -9.94 -4.83 -13.59
C LYS A 440 -11.33 -5.41 -13.30
N GLN A 441 -11.80 -5.41 -12.06
CA GLN A 441 -13.14 -5.93 -11.74
C GLN A 441 -13.78 -5.13 -10.61
N TRP A 442 -14.38 -4.00 -10.95
CA TRP A 442 -15.55 -3.43 -10.26
C TRP A 442 -16.41 -2.72 -11.29
#